data_AF-A0A7C6DKB9-F1
#
_entry.id   AF-A0A7C6DKB9-F1
#
_cell.length_a   1.000
_cell.length_b   1.000
_cell.length_c   1.000
_cell.angle_alpha   90.00
_cell.angle_beta   90.00
_cell.angle_gamma   90.00
#
_symmetry.space_group_name_H-M   'P 1'
#
loop_
_entity.id
_entity.type
_entity.pdbx_description
1 polymer ?
#
loop_
_entity_poly.entity_id
_entity_poly.type
_entity_poly.pdbx_seq_one_letter_code
_entity_poly.pdbx_strand_id
1 'polypeptide(L)'
;RMLGRIVELDERPLSVPRPLERRLVGNCRDHSVLLAALLRHQRVPARARCGFATYFLPEHFEDHWVCEYWHEREGRWVMVDAQLDQLQRDLLRIAFDPLDVPSGRFVTAGRAWRMCAAGEADPDAFGIFDMHGLWFIRGNVARDLLALAKLELLPWDGWGIVNKPDDELSDDDRRLVDRMAALPEAMPESLGEIATICGTDSRVRPPDGWPGA
;
A
#
# COMPACT_ATOMS: atom_id res chain seq x y z
N ARG A 1 -6.71 7.13 -17.20
CA ARG A 1 -7.02 8.58 -17.10
C ARG A 1 -5.83 9.41 -16.63
N MET A 2 -5.02 8.97 -15.65
CA MET A 2 -3.84 9.73 -15.16
C MET A 2 -2.81 10.09 -16.25
N LEU A 3 -2.33 9.12 -17.04
CA LEU A 3 -1.34 9.39 -18.09
C LEU A 3 -1.82 10.43 -19.12
N GLY A 4 -3.09 10.35 -19.54
CA GLY A 4 -3.71 11.34 -20.41
C GLY A 4 -3.67 12.74 -19.79
N ARG A 5 -4.05 12.85 -18.50
CA ARG A 5 -4.00 14.12 -17.79
C ARG A 5 -2.58 14.67 -17.61
N ILE A 6 -1.58 13.81 -17.37
CA ILE A 6 -0.17 14.19 -17.29
C ILE A 6 0.31 14.81 -18.62
N VAL A 7 -0.10 14.21 -19.74
CA VAL A 7 0.22 14.71 -21.09
C VAL A 7 -0.52 16.03 -21.39
N GLU A 8 -1.79 16.16 -21.01
CA GLU A 8 -2.53 17.42 -21.15
C GLU A 8 -1.92 18.58 -20.36
N LEU A 9 -1.38 18.30 -19.18
CA LEU A 9 -0.69 19.32 -18.36
C LEU A 9 0.64 19.73 -19.00
N ASP A 10 1.36 18.79 -19.61
CA ASP A 10 2.65 18.97 -20.27
C ASP A 10 2.97 17.77 -21.19
N GLU A 11 3.06 18.04 -22.49
CA GLU A 11 3.21 17.03 -23.56
C GLU A 11 4.61 16.41 -23.64
N ARG A 12 5.60 16.92 -22.88
CA ARG A 12 6.96 16.37 -22.90
C ARG A 12 6.98 14.90 -22.46
N PRO A 13 8.00 14.11 -22.88
CA PRO A 13 8.12 12.72 -22.47
C PRO A 13 8.04 12.54 -20.94
N LEU A 14 7.53 11.39 -20.48
CA LEU A 14 7.43 11.07 -19.04
C LEU A 14 8.80 11.06 -18.34
N SER A 15 9.88 10.82 -19.09
CA SER A 15 11.25 10.84 -18.59
C SER A 15 11.81 12.25 -18.36
N VAL A 16 11.10 13.30 -18.80
CA VAL A 16 11.52 14.69 -18.59
C VAL A 16 10.86 15.22 -17.32
N PRO A 17 11.64 15.72 -16.33
CA PRO A 17 11.10 16.34 -15.13
C PRO A 17 10.19 17.52 -15.47
N ARG A 18 9.02 17.57 -14.81
CA ARG A 18 8.05 18.66 -14.92
C ARG A 18 8.22 19.63 -13.74
N PRO A 19 8.03 20.94 -13.96
CA PRO A 19 7.93 21.90 -12.86
C PRO A 19 6.67 21.60 -12.04
N LEU A 20 6.65 22.01 -10.77
CA LEU A 20 5.64 21.59 -9.78
C LEU A 20 4.21 21.89 -10.24
N GLU A 21 3.99 23.06 -10.82
CA GLU A 21 2.70 23.54 -11.33
C GLU A 21 2.17 22.76 -12.55
N ARG A 22 2.99 21.89 -13.15
CA ARG A 22 2.62 21.01 -14.27
C ARG A 22 2.59 19.53 -13.90
N ARG A 23 2.79 19.19 -12.63
CA ARG A 23 2.65 17.81 -12.16
C ARG A 23 1.18 17.50 -11.89
N LEU A 24 0.79 16.27 -12.20
CA LEU A 24 -0.50 15.76 -11.73
C LEU A 24 -0.42 15.60 -10.21
N VAL A 25 -1.39 16.17 -9.50
CA VAL A 25 -1.55 15.96 -8.05
C VAL A 25 -2.17 14.57 -7.83
N GLY A 26 -1.56 13.79 -6.94
CA GLY A 26 -2.03 12.49 -6.50
C GLY A 26 -1.50 12.18 -5.10
N ASN A 27 -1.88 11.03 -4.55
CA ASN A 27 -1.42 10.55 -3.25
C ASN A 27 -0.41 9.38 -3.39
N CYS A 28 0.09 8.87 -2.27
CA CYS A 28 1.06 7.78 -2.23
C CYS A 28 0.63 6.54 -3.01
N ARG A 29 -0.67 6.22 -3.00
CA ARG A 29 -1.25 5.10 -3.76
C ARG A 29 -1.19 5.38 -5.25
N ASP A 30 -1.53 6.58 -5.69
CA ASP A 30 -1.51 6.95 -7.12
C ASP A 30 -0.11 6.80 -7.71
N HIS A 31 0.90 7.26 -6.98
CA HIS A 31 2.31 7.11 -7.34
C HIS A 31 2.72 5.63 -7.41
N SER A 32 2.39 4.86 -6.37
CA SER A 32 2.75 3.45 -6.26
C SER A 32 2.12 2.58 -7.34
N VAL A 33 0.83 2.78 -7.59
CA VAL A 33 0.08 2.03 -8.62
C VAL A 33 0.49 2.44 -10.02
N LEU A 34 0.73 3.73 -10.28
CA LEU A 34 1.24 4.17 -11.57
C LEU A 34 2.60 3.54 -11.88
N LEU A 35 3.51 3.50 -10.90
CA LEU A 35 4.81 2.84 -11.06
C LEU A 35 4.65 1.34 -11.32
N ALA A 36 3.82 0.64 -10.54
CA ALA A 36 3.55 -0.79 -10.74
C ALA A 36 2.99 -1.06 -12.15
N ALA A 37 2.08 -0.22 -12.64
CA ALA A 37 1.53 -0.33 -13.98
C ALA A 37 2.59 -0.13 -15.08
N LEU A 38 3.45 0.89 -14.94
CA LEU A 38 4.54 1.17 -15.90
C LEU A 38 5.54 0.01 -15.96
N LEU A 39 5.95 -0.53 -14.81
CA LEU A 39 6.88 -1.66 -14.72
C LEU A 39 6.28 -2.94 -15.31
N ARG A 40 5.02 -3.25 -14.99
CA ARG A 40 4.30 -4.40 -15.56
C ARG A 40 4.16 -4.28 -17.07
N HIS A 41 3.93 -3.07 -17.60
CA HIS A 41 3.91 -2.83 -19.05
C HIS A 41 5.26 -3.16 -19.70
N GLN A 42 6.36 -2.93 -19.00
CA GLN A 42 7.71 -3.31 -19.41
C GLN A 42 8.07 -4.77 -19.08
N ARG A 43 7.11 -5.58 -18.64
CA ARG A 43 7.29 -6.99 -18.23
C ARG A 43 8.19 -7.19 -17.00
N VAL A 44 8.36 -6.15 -16.18
CA VAL A 44 9.00 -6.28 -14.86
C VAL A 44 7.91 -6.65 -13.83
N PRO A 45 8.07 -7.74 -13.07
CA PRO A 45 7.13 -8.06 -11.99
C PRO A 45 7.11 -6.92 -10.97
N ALA A 46 5.93 -6.36 -10.72
CA ALA A 46 5.74 -5.28 -9.76
C ALA A 46 4.40 -5.39 -9.04
N ARG A 47 4.34 -4.87 -7.82
CA ARG A 47 3.13 -4.86 -6.96
C ARG A 47 3.09 -3.62 -6.09
N ALA A 48 1.92 -3.00 -5.99
CA ALA A 48 1.68 -1.97 -4.98
C ALA A 48 1.50 -2.64 -3.61
N ARG A 49 1.93 -1.96 -2.55
CA ARG A 49 1.83 -2.39 -1.16
C ARG A 49 1.19 -1.30 -0.34
N CYS A 50 0.34 -1.70 0.59
CA CYS A 50 -0.28 -0.84 1.58
C CYS A 50 0.26 -1.18 2.98
N GLY A 51 0.54 -0.15 3.78
CA GLY A 51 1.18 -0.32 5.07
C GLY A 51 1.54 1.03 5.68
N PHE A 52 2.72 1.10 6.31
CA PHE A 52 3.09 2.24 7.13
C PHE A 52 4.56 2.62 6.98
N ALA A 53 4.83 3.90 6.74
CA ALA A 53 6.16 4.47 6.65
C ALA A 53 6.65 4.97 8.02
N THR A 54 7.90 4.65 8.37
CA THR A 54 8.53 5.07 9.64
C THR A 54 9.46 6.28 9.47
N TYR A 55 9.35 6.98 8.35
CA TYR A 55 10.33 8.00 7.93
C TYR A 55 9.74 9.39 7.66
N PHE A 56 8.44 9.58 7.87
CA PHE A 56 7.80 10.89 7.74
C PHE A 56 7.71 11.63 9.07
N LEU A 57 7.42 10.91 10.15
CA LEU A 57 7.26 11.45 11.49
C LEU A 57 8.04 10.59 12.50
N PRO A 58 8.75 11.19 13.47
CA PRO A 58 9.39 10.44 14.55
C PRO A 58 8.37 9.63 15.35
N GLU A 59 8.74 8.41 15.74
CA GLU A 59 7.95 7.53 16.62
C GLU A 59 6.53 7.21 16.12
N HIS A 60 6.31 7.35 14.81
CA HIS A 60 5.01 7.17 14.18
C HIS A 60 5.10 6.28 12.93
N PHE A 61 4.03 5.53 12.70
CA PHE A 61 3.85 4.66 11.54
C PHE A 61 2.76 5.29 10.66
N GLU A 62 3.19 6.13 9.72
CA GLU A 62 2.30 6.90 8.85
C GLU A 62 1.68 6.02 7.76
N ASP A 63 0.35 6.07 7.58
CA ASP A 63 -0.36 5.39 6.48
C ASP A 63 0.31 5.69 5.14
N HIS A 64 0.74 4.65 4.43
CA HIS A 64 1.49 4.86 3.20
C HIS A 64 1.42 3.70 2.22
N TRP A 65 1.63 4.05 0.95
CA TRP A 65 1.72 3.10 -0.15
C TRP A 65 3.07 3.19 -0.82
N VAL A 66 3.60 2.03 -1.19
CA VAL A 66 4.86 1.88 -1.92
C VAL A 66 4.70 0.89 -3.07
N CYS A 67 5.63 0.88 -4.01
CA CYS A 67 5.72 -0.16 -5.04
C CYS A 67 6.89 -1.09 -4.73
N GLU A 68 6.70 -2.38 -4.92
CA GLU A 68 7.81 -3.35 -4.97
C GLU A 68 7.97 -3.84 -6.42
N TYR A 69 9.21 -4.01 -6.86
CA TYR A 69 9.52 -4.65 -8.14
C TYR A 69 10.57 -5.74 -7.99
N TRP A 70 10.54 -6.74 -8.86
CA TRP A 70 11.52 -7.82 -8.85
C TRP A 70 12.78 -7.37 -9.59
N HIS A 71 13.89 -7.23 -8.84
CA HIS A 71 15.19 -6.90 -9.42
C HIS A 71 15.93 -8.19 -9.78
N GLU A 72 15.82 -8.59 -11.04
CA GLU A 72 16.31 -9.89 -11.55
C GLU A 72 17.79 -10.14 -11.24
N ARG A 73 18.65 -9.12 -11.39
CA ARG A 73 20.09 -9.25 -11.17
C ARG A 73 20.47 -9.51 -9.72
N GLU A 74 19.65 -9.05 -8.78
CA GLU A 74 19.90 -9.23 -7.34
C GLU A 74 19.02 -10.35 -6.74
N GLY A 75 18.08 -10.90 -7.52
CA GLY A 75 17.20 -11.97 -7.05
C GLY A 75 16.34 -11.56 -5.84
N ARG A 76 15.91 -10.29 -5.77
CA ARG A 76 15.10 -9.78 -4.65
C ARG A 76 14.01 -8.81 -5.11
N TRP A 77 13.01 -8.64 -4.25
CA TRP A 77 12.10 -7.51 -4.32
C TRP A 77 12.80 -6.24 -3.83
N VAL A 78 12.73 -5.17 -4.62
CA VAL A 78 13.18 -3.83 -4.27
C VAL A 78 11.95 -2.98 -4.02
N MET A 79 11.95 -2.25 -2.90
CA MET A 79 10.87 -1.36 -2.53
C MET A 79 11.19 0.07 -2.98
N VAL A 80 10.20 0.72 -3.59
CA VAL A 80 10.27 2.06 -4.16
C VAL A 80 9.15 2.91 -3.57
N ASP A 81 9.52 4.02 -2.95
CA ASP A 81 8.60 5.11 -2.67
C ASP A 81 8.62 6.10 -3.84
N ALA A 82 7.68 5.92 -4.76
CA ALA A 82 7.57 6.76 -5.97
C ALA A 82 6.95 8.14 -5.68
N GLN A 83 6.48 8.40 -4.46
CA GLN A 83 6.01 9.72 -4.07
C GLN A 83 7.20 10.65 -3.80
N LEU A 84 8.24 10.16 -3.12
CA LEU A 84 9.36 10.97 -2.65
C LEU A 84 10.21 11.57 -3.78
N ASP A 85 10.03 12.86 -4.05
CA ASP A 85 10.92 13.64 -4.89
C ASP A 85 12.04 14.35 -4.10
N GLN A 86 12.93 15.06 -4.81
CA GLN A 86 14.04 15.77 -4.16
C GLN A 86 13.56 16.81 -3.14
N LEU A 87 12.48 17.54 -3.44
CA LEU A 87 11.94 18.57 -2.54
C LEU A 87 11.45 17.94 -1.24
N GLN A 88 10.69 16.85 -1.32
CA GLN A 88 10.20 16.12 -0.14
C GLN A 88 11.34 15.51 0.66
N ARG A 89 12.36 14.95 -0.01
CA ARG A 89 13.53 14.39 0.67
C ARG A 89 14.29 15.46 1.46
N ASP A 90 14.46 16.66 0.89
CA ASP A 90 15.15 17.76 1.57
C ASP A 90 14.35 18.28 2.77
N LEU A 91 13.03 18.46 2.60
CA LEU A 91 12.14 18.95 3.66
C LEU A 91 12.00 17.96 4.82
N LEU A 92 11.85 16.67 4.50
CA LEU A 92 11.65 15.58 5.47
C LEU A 92 12.98 14.96 5.94
N ARG A 93 14.11 15.44 5.41
CA ARG A 93 15.47 14.95 5.72
C ARG A 93 15.63 13.45 5.48
N ILE A 94 15.08 12.96 4.38
CA ILE A 94 15.19 11.55 3.98
C ILE A 94 16.60 11.27 3.45
N ALA A 95 17.39 10.55 4.25
CA ALA A 95 18.80 10.26 3.97
C ALA A 95 19.04 8.98 3.13
N PHE A 96 18.00 8.26 2.72
CA PHE A 96 18.10 7.05 1.91
C PHE A 96 17.63 7.29 0.47
N ASP A 97 17.91 6.32 -0.41
CA ASP A 97 17.42 6.30 -1.79
C ASP A 97 15.95 5.82 -1.83
N PRO A 98 14.98 6.64 -2.24
CA PRO A 98 13.59 6.21 -2.34
C PRO A 98 13.37 5.14 -3.42
N LEU A 99 14.33 4.89 -4.30
CA LEU A 99 14.30 3.82 -5.31
C LEU A 99 14.78 2.46 -4.79
N ASP A 100 15.31 2.42 -3.57
CA ASP A 100 15.65 1.20 -2.83
C ASP A 100 15.48 1.47 -1.32
N VAL A 101 14.21 1.55 -0.89
CA VAL A 101 13.84 1.85 0.49
C VAL A 101 14.42 0.77 1.41
N PRO A 102 15.25 1.14 2.42
CA PRO A 102 15.88 0.17 3.29
C PRO A 102 14.87 -0.65 4.09
N SER A 103 15.21 -1.92 4.33
CA SER A 103 14.39 -2.80 5.19
C SER A 103 14.12 -2.16 6.55
N GLY A 104 12.89 -2.30 7.04
CA GLY A 104 12.44 -1.71 8.31
C GLY A 104 12.01 -0.24 8.23
N ARG A 105 12.19 0.45 7.08
CA ARG A 105 11.66 1.80 6.88
C ARG A 105 10.18 1.81 6.50
N PHE A 106 9.68 0.69 5.98
CA PHE A 106 8.26 0.49 5.71
C PHE A 106 7.80 -0.80 6.39
N VAL A 107 6.68 -0.71 7.10
CA VAL A 107 6.02 -1.83 7.79
C VAL A 107 4.78 -2.19 6.99
N THR A 108 4.75 -3.39 6.41
CA THR A 108 3.57 -3.90 5.70
C THR A 108 2.39 -4.02 6.66
N ALA A 109 1.16 -3.85 6.16
CA ALA A 109 -0.01 -3.86 7.03
C ALA A 109 -0.16 -5.15 7.86
N GLY A 110 0.12 -6.31 7.25
CA GLY A 110 0.12 -7.60 7.97
C GLY A 110 1.20 -7.74 9.04
N ARG A 111 2.33 -7.03 8.90
CA ARG A 111 3.35 -6.93 9.94
C ARG A 111 2.91 -5.99 11.07
N ALA A 112 2.34 -4.83 10.75
CA ALA A 112 1.79 -3.91 11.73
C ALA A 112 0.73 -4.59 12.62
N TRP A 113 -0.19 -5.36 12.01
CA TRP A 113 -1.19 -6.13 12.72
C TRP A 113 -0.58 -7.09 13.75
N ARG A 114 0.42 -7.87 13.35
CA ARG A 114 1.08 -8.83 14.25
C ARG A 114 1.92 -8.17 15.34
N MET A 115 2.61 -7.06 15.03
CA MET A 115 3.34 -6.29 16.04
C MET A 115 2.39 -5.81 17.14
N CYS A 116 1.23 -5.27 16.76
CA CYS A 116 0.21 -4.83 17.71
C CYS A 116 -0.40 -6.01 18.49
N ALA A 117 -0.73 -7.11 17.81
CA ALA A 117 -1.28 -8.31 18.44
C ALA A 117 -0.30 -8.96 19.45
N ALA A 118 1.02 -8.84 19.21
CA ALA A 118 2.07 -9.32 20.09
C ALA A 118 2.41 -8.33 21.23
N GLY A 119 1.82 -7.13 21.25
CA GLY A 119 2.15 -6.08 22.21
C GLY A 119 3.52 -5.43 21.98
N GLU A 120 4.10 -5.58 20.79
CA GLU A 120 5.40 -5.02 20.40
C GLU A 120 5.29 -3.56 19.93
N ALA A 121 4.09 -3.10 19.61
CA ALA A 121 3.83 -1.73 19.19
C ALA A 121 2.45 -1.25 19.66
N ASP A 122 2.35 0.05 19.93
CA ASP A 122 1.08 0.71 20.25
C ASP A 122 0.25 0.90 18.97
N PRO A 123 -0.97 0.34 18.87
CA PRO A 123 -1.84 0.53 17.71
C PRO A 123 -2.11 2.02 17.39
N ASP A 124 -2.13 2.89 18.40
CA ASP A 124 -2.42 4.31 18.20
C ASP A 124 -1.26 5.07 17.53
N ALA A 125 -0.07 4.45 17.46
CA ALA A 125 1.04 4.98 16.67
C ALA A 125 0.93 4.67 15.16
N PHE A 126 -0.11 3.94 14.72
CA PHE A 126 -0.32 3.59 13.30
C PHE A 126 -1.53 4.33 12.75
N GLY A 127 -1.31 5.23 11.80
CA GLY A 127 -2.42 6.02 11.25
C GLY A 127 -2.02 7.18 10.36
N ILE A 128 -3.02 7.99 10.04
CA ILE A 128 -2.90 9.27 9.35
C ILE A 128 -4.04 10.18 9.81
N PHE A 129 -3.74 11.46 10.04
CA PHE A 129 -4.69 12.42 10.63
C PHE A 129 -5.27 11.89 11.96
N ASP A 130 -6.61 11.82 12.08
CA ASP A 130 -7.35 11.26 13.20
C ASP A 130 -7.70 9.78 13.02
N MET A 131 -7.28 9.15 11.92
CA MET A 131 -7.53 7.75 11.63
C MET A 131 -6.34 6.89 12.09
N HIS A 132 -6.46 6.27 13.26
CA HIS A 132 -5.41 5.42 13.84
C HIS A 132 -5.99 4.25 14.66
N GLY A 133 -5.14 3.30 15.04
CA GLY A 133 -5.51 2.18 15.90
C GLY A 133 -5.81 0.88 15.14
N LEU A 134 -6.21 -0.16 15.87
CA LEU A 134 -6.40 -1.52 15.33
C LEU A 134 -7.39 -1.59 14.17
N TRP A 135 -8.48 -0.82 14.22
CA TRP A 135 -9.46 -0.77 13.14
C TRP A 135 -8.84 -0.27 11.82
N PHE A 136 -7.92 0.71 11.91
CA PHE A 136 -7.26 1.28 10.74
C PHE A 136 -6.20 0.33 10.18
N ILE A 137 -5.42 -0.31 11.05
CA ILE A 137 -4.47 -1.37 10.69
C ILE A 137 -5.18 -2.52 9.98
N ARG A 138 -6.30 -3.00 10.53
CA ARG A 138 -7.15 -4.03 9.91
C ARG A 138 -7.60 -3.63 8.51
N GLY A 139 -8.03 -2.38 8.33
CA GLY A 139 -8.40 -1.87 7.02
C GLY A 139 -7.24 -1.93 6.02
N ASN A 140 -6.03 -1.56 6.45
CA ASN A 140 -4.84 -1.67 5.62
C ASN A 140 -4.40 -3.11 5.34
N VAL A 141 -4.64 -4.06 6.25
CA VAL A 141 -4.41 -5.49 5.97
C VAL A 141 -5.23 -5.94 4.77
N ALA A 142 -6.52 -5.61 4.74
CA ALA A 142 -7.40 -5.94 3.62
C ALA A 142 -6.97 -5.22 2.33
N ARG A 143 -6.59 -3.94 2.40
CA ARG A 143 -6.14 -3.16 1.23
C ARG A 143 -4.82 -3.68 0.65
N ASP A 144 -3.85 -4.07 1.49
CA ASP A 144 -2.59 -4.69 1.02
C ASP A 144 -2.89 -6.02 0.30
N LEU A 145 -3.78 -6.84 0.88
CA LEU A 145 -4.19 -8.11 0.27
C LEU A 145 -4.89 -7.93 -1.08
N LEU A 146 -5.80 -6.94 -1.18
CA LEU A 146 -6.50 -6.59 -2.41
C LEU A 146 -5.51 -6.05 -3.47
N ALA A 147 -4.55 -5.21 -3.06
CA ALA A 147 -3.49 -4.74 -3.95
C ALA A 147 -2.62 -5.89 -4.50
N LEU A 148 -2.29 -6.87 -3.66
CA LEU A 148 -1.59 -8.10 -4.08
C LEU A 148 -2.43 -8.95 -5.05
N ALA A 149 -3.75 -8.97 -4.88
CA ALA A 149 -4.70 -9.57 -5.82
C ALA A 149 -4.93 -8.72 -7.09
N LYS A 150 -4.22 -7.59 -7.25
CA LYS A 150 -4.35 -6.62 -8.35
C LYS A 150 -5.69 -5.87 -8.38
N LEU A 151 -6.39 -5.83 -7.24
CA LEU A 151 -7.52 -4.96 -6.99
C LEU A 151 -7.00 -3.70 -6.28
N GLU A 152 -6.63 -2.72 -7.09
CA GLU A 152 -5.96 -1.50 -6.63
C GLU A 152 -7.04 -0.45 -6.26
N LEU A 153 -7.48 -0.42 -5.01
CA LEU A 153 -8.52 0.49 -4.51
C LEU A 153 -8.02 1.93 -4.33
N LEU A 154 -8.90 2.92 -4.16
CA LEU A 154 -8.47 4.23 -3.66
C LEU A 154 -8.02 4.09 -2.19
N PRO A 155 -7.17 5.01 -1.68
CA PRO A 155 -6.90 5.06 -0.26
C PRO A 155 -8.21 5.18 0.53
N TRP A 156 -8.25 4.45 1.63
CA TRP A 156 -9.35 4.50 2.60
C TRP A 156 -10.70 3.97 2.10
N ASP A 157 -10.80 3.48 0.86
CA ASP A 157 -11.93 2.68 0.42
C ASP A 157 -12.13 1.50 1.39
N GLY A 158 -13.39 1.21 1.70
CA GLY A 158 -13.73 0.19 2.67
C GLY A 158 -15.18 -0.24 2.62
N TRP A 159 -15.36 -1.51 2.96
CA TRP A 159 -16.63 -2.19 3.15
C TRP A 159 -16.35 -3.43 4.01
N GLY A 160 -17.39 -4.13 4.45
CA GLY A 160 -17.25 -5.40 5.17
C GLY A 160 -16.23 -5.29 6.30
N ILE A 161 -15.19 -6.11 6.28
CA ILE A 161 -14.17 -6.17 7.32
C ILE A 161 -13.39 -4.86 7.50
N VAL A 162 -13.28 -4.03 6.46
CA VAL A 162 -12.51 -2.78 6.53
C VAL A 162 -13.19 -1.77 7.46
N ASN A 163 -14.50 -1.57 7.30
CA ASN A 163 -15.28 -0.54 8.00
C ASN A 163 -16.10 -1.08 9.17
N LYS A 164 -16.00 -2.37 9.48
CA LYS A 164 -16.78 -2.98 10.57
C LYS A 164 -16.37 -2.39 11.93
N PRO A 165 -17.31 -1.95 12.78
CA PRO A 165 -17.00 -1.52 14.13
C PRO A 165 -16.30 -2.61 14.96
N ASP A 166 -15.38 -2.23 15.83
CA ASP A 166 -14.55 -3.18 16.59
C ASP A 166 -15.37 -4.03 17.59
N ASP A 167 -16.43 -3.46 18.15
CA ASP A 167 -17.39 -4.11 19.04
C ASP A 167 -18.32 -5.10 18.30
N GLU A 168 -18.40 -5.01 16.98
CA GLU A 168 -19.17 -5.93 16.13
C GLU A 168 -18.32 -7.06 15.53
N LEU A 169 -16.99 -7.04 15.69
CA LEU A 169 -16.09 -8.08 15.16
C LEU A 169 -16.35 -9.43 15.84
N SER A 170 -16.78 -10.40 15.05
CA SER A 170 -16.88 -11.80 15.50
C SER A 170 -15.51 -12.46 15.62
N ASP A 171 -15.45 -13.61 16.31
CA ASP A 171 -14.22 -14.41 16.35
C ASP A 171 -13.78 -14.89 14.96
N ASP A 172 -14.73 -15.14 14.05
CA ASP A 172 -14.45 -15.48 12.65
C ASP A 172 -13.87 -14.32 11.86
N ASP A 173 -14.24 -13.08 12.19
CA ASP A 173 -13.67 -11.88 11.59
C ASP A 173 -12.23 -11.69 12.07
N ARG A 174 -11.96 -11.87 13.37
CA ARG A 174 -10.61 -11.78 13.94
C ARG A 174 -9.69 -12.83 13.32
N ARG A 175 -10.15 -14.10 13.25
CA ARG A 175 -9.41 -15.19 12.57
C ARG A 175 -9.15 -14.90 11.09
N LEU A 176 -10.11 -14.28 10.40
CA LEU A 176 -9.91 -13.88 9.00
C LEU A 176 -8.80 -12.83 8.91
N VAL A 177 -8.80 -11.79 9.75
CA VAL A 177 -7.77 -10.74 9.73
C VAL A 177 -6.40 -11.30 10.06
N ASP A 178 -6.28 -12.16 11.07
CA ASP A 178 -5.02 -12.84 11.42
C ASP A 178 -4.48 -13.64 10.23
N ARG A 179 -5.35 -14.37 9.54
CA ARG A 179 -5.02 -15.14 8.34
C ARG A 179 -4.57 -14.21 7.22
N MET A 180 -5.34 -13.16 6.90
CA MET A 180 -4.99 -12.18 5.88
C MET A 180 -3.63 -11.51 6.15
N ALA A 181 -3.33 -11.20 7.41
CA ALA A 181 -2.07 -10.58 7.82
C ALA A 181 -0.84 -11.47 7.60
N ALA A 182 -1.01 -12.79 7.62
CA ALA A 182 0.07 -13.76 7.42
C ALA A 182 0.34 -14.08 5.94
N LEU A 183 -0.66 -14.01 5.06
CA LEU A 183 -0.55 -14.45 3.66
C LEU A 183 0.55 -13.76 2.85
N PRO A 184 0.77 -12.44 2.94
CA PRO A 184 1.82 -11.78 2.17
C PRO A 184 3.24 -12.31 2.42
N GLU A 185 3.51 -12.85 3.62
CA GLU A 185 4.83 -13.41 3.97
C GLU A 185 5.05 -14.81 3.42
N ALA A 186 3.97 -15.57 3.20
CA ALA A 186 3.99 -16.91 2.64
C ALA A 186 3.89 -16.91 1.10
N MET A 187 4.21 -15.80 0.45
CA MET A 187 4.24 -15.72 -1.02
C MET A 187 5.54 -16.33 -1.56
N PRO A 188 5.49 -17.04 -2.71
CA PRO A 188 4.36 -17.11 -3.65
C PRO A 188 3.31 -18.20 -3.35
N GLU A 189 3.53 -19.09 -2.38
CA GLU A 189 2.66 -20.24 -2.11
C GLU A 189 1.22 -19.82 -1.75
N SER A 190 1.07 -18.68 -1.08
CA SER A 190 -0.22 -18.13 -0.66
C SER A 190 -1.02 -17.43 -1.79
N LEU A 191 -0.46 -17.25 -3.00
CA LEU A 191 -1.11 -16.47 -4.07
C LEU A 191 -2.52 -16.95 -4.44
N GLY A 192 -2.74 -18.27 -4.50
CA GLY A 192 -4.06 -18.84 -4.81
C GLY A 192 -5.09 -18.57 -3.71
N GLU A 193 -4.64 -18.53 -2.47
CA GLU A 193 -5.48 -18.23 -1.31
C GLU A 193 -5.81 -16.74 -1.23
N ILE A 194 -4.83 -15.86 -1.48
CA ILE A 194 -5.04 -14.42 -1.62
C ILE A 194 -6.13 -14.15 -2.67
N ALA A 195 -5.99 -14.75 -3.86
CA ALA A 195 -6.97 -14.59 -4.94
C ALA A 195 -8.36 -15.12 -4.55
N THR A 196 -8.41 -16.23 -3.81
CA THR A 196 -9.67 -16.81 -3.32
C THR A 196 -10.37 -15.88 -2.34
N ILE A 197 -9.68 -15.43 -1.28
CA ILE A 197 -10.25 -14.53 -0.26
C ILE A 197 -10.76 -13.24 -0.91
N CYS A 198 -9.94 -12.61 -1.75
CA CYS A 198 -10.30 -11.36 -2.42
C CYS A 198 -11.42 -11.52 -3.46
N GLY A 199 -11.63 -12.74 -3.99
CA GLY A 199 -12.65 -13.02 -4.99
C GLY A 199 -13.98 -13.55 -4.44
N THR A 200 -13.97 -14.23 -3.28
CA THR A 200 -15.14 -14.98 -2.80
C THR A 200 -15.63 -14.58 -1.41
N ASP A 201 -14.77 -14.08 -0.51
CA ASP A 201 -15.21 -13.69 0.83
C ASP A 201 -15.95 -12.36 0.77
N SER A 202 -17.25 -12.37 1.09
CA SER A 202 -18.12 -11.18 1.03
C SER A 202 -17.71 -10.06 1.98
N ARG A 203 -16.87 -10.36 2.97
CA ARG A 203 -16.33 -9.36 3.90
C ARG A 203 -15.14 -8.60 3.30
N VAL A 204 -14.48 -9.17 2.28
CA VAL A 204 -13.23 -8.64 1.70
C VAL A 204 -13.42 -8.20 0.25
N ARG A 205 -14.12 -8.99 -0.58
CA ARG A 205 -14.30 -8.67 -2.00
C ARG A 205 -15.08 -7.36 -2.18
N PRO A 206 -14.77 -6.54 -3.20
CA PRO A 206 -15.58 -5.36 -3.51
C PRO A 206 -17.07 -5.71 -3.67
N PRO A 207 -17.99 -4.86 -3.16
CA PRO A 207 -19.41 -5.07 -3.33
C PRO A 207 -19.81 -4.93 -4.80
N ASP A 208 -20.92 -5.56 -5.17
CA ASP A 208 -21.42 -5.51 -6.54
C ASP A 208 -21.76 -4.05 -6.91
N GLY A 209 -21.27 -3.59 -8.07
CA GLY A 209 -21.45 -2.20 -8.51
C GLY A 209 -20.47 -1.19 -7.91
N TRP A 210 -19.42 -1.64 -7.22
CA TRP A 210 -18.35 -0.76 -6.75
C TRP A 210 -17.69 -0.02 -7.95
N PRO A 211 -17.59 1.32 -7.93
CA PRO A 211 -17.24 2.14 -9.10
C PRO A 211 -15.77 2.04 -9.54
N GLY A 212 -14.94 1.27 -8.83
CA GLY A 212 -13.52 1.05 -9.17
C GLY A 212 -13.23 -0.24 -9.93
N ALA A 213 -14.25 -1.01 -10.34
CA ALA A 213 -14.13 -2.17 -11.23
C ALA A 213 -14.15 -1.79 -12.73
#